data_AF-A0A0L6JLI3-F1
#
_entry.id   AF-A0A0L6JLI3-F1
#
_cell.length_a   1.000
_cell.length_b   1.000
_cell.length_c   1.000
_cell.angle_alpha   90.00
_cell.angle_beta   90.00
_cell.angle_gamma   90.00
#
_symmetry.space_group_name_H-M   'P 1'
#
loop_
_entity.id
_entity.type
_entity.pdbx_description
1 polymer ?
#
loop_
_entity_poly.entity_id
_entity_poly.type
_entity_poly.pdbx_seq_one_letter_code
_entity_poly.pdbx_strand_id
1 'polypeptide(L)'
;MARYFFTLDAADPSDISISLGSGTAGPKITPKIYGPTLWDASKKVYYVTVDLTGEWIFPGYMWSFGGPEVILNINSKSNNWVSSNDWSYQDWDSSYVSGDRKYAPNMPMYEDNIKLQGNEPSDGPSNTPVPTATPTNPSGGYKISGYISPDFAVTQSAVSLVKSNFSVDIMGLSAKTDSAGYFEINNVPSNTEGAVLKISKPGFLAMEKNIKITSNMILSKETSPIYIWAGDISKNGVQDGAINMSDIIELAKGFNSIKGDLKYSSEYDFNQDNSVNMNDVIIIAKHFNAVSASYFLIMT
;
A
#
# COMPACT_ATOMS: atom_id res chain seq x y z
N MET A 1 5.88 -5.92 5.79
CA MET A 1 7.23 -6.50 5.61
C MET A 1 7.84 -6.76 6.98
N ALA A 2 8.37 -7.95 7.23
CA ALA A 2 9.17 -8.24 8.43
C ALA A 2 10.65 -8.30 8.06
N ARG A 3 11.54 -7.92 8.98
CA ARG A 3 12.99 -8.09 8.80
C ARG A 3 13.58 -9.01 9.87
N TYR A 4 14.50 -9.86 9.44
CA TYR A 4 15.37 -10.63 10.32
C TYR A 4 16.81 -10.16 10.12
N PHE A 5 17.41 -9.62 11.18
CA PHE A 5 18.76 -9.09 11.26
C PHE A 5 19.72 -10.14 11.80
N PHE A 6 20.87 -10.23 11.15
CA PHE A 6 21.89 -11.23 11.42
C PHE A 6 23.28 -10.62 11.32
N THR A 7 24.25 -11.28 11.95
CA THR A 7 25.66 -10.92 11.84
C THR A 7 26.28 -11.73 10.70
N LEU A 8 26.94 -11.08 9.74
CA LEU A 8 27.64 -11.79 8.68
C LEU A 8 28.96 -12.35 9.22
N ASP A 9 28.93 -13.61 9.62
CA ASP A 9 30.12 -14.35 10.07
C ASP A 9 31.02 -14.79 8.91
N ALA A 10 30.46 -14.94 7.72
CA ALA A 10 31.19 -15.30 6.50
C ALA A 10 32.02 -14.12 5.94
N ALA A 11 32.92 -14.43 5.02
CA ALA A 11 33.74 -13.41 4.36
C ALA A 11 32.92 -12.50 3.41
N ASP A 12 31.84 -13.04 2.82
CA ASP A 12 31.03 -12.37 1.81
C ASP A 12 29.55 -12.73 1.96
N PRO A 13 28.61 -11.78 1.79
CA PRO A 13 27.18 -12.04 1.92
C PRO A 13 26.61 -13.04 0.89
N SER A 14 27.29 -13.29 -0.23
CA SER A 14 26.90 -14.34 -1.20
C SER A 14 27.06 -15.77 -0.67
N ASP A 15 27.72 -15.94 0.49
CA ASP A 15 27.74 -17.19 1.24
C ASP A 15 26.37 -17.54 1.83
N ILE A 16 25.53 -16.52 2.03
CA ILE A 16 24.21 -16.65 2.66
C ILE A 16 23.16 -16.91 1.59
N SER A 17 22.32 -17.90 1.83
CA SER A 17 21.17 -18.24 1.01
C SER A 17 19.91 -18.29 1.85
N ILE A 18 18.82 -17.80 1.28
CA ILE A 18 17.54 -17.62 1.97
C ILE A 18 16.49 -18.35 1.16
N SER A 19 15.66 -19.13 1.81
CA SER A 19 14.53 -19.81 1.18
C SER A 19 13.34 -19.86 2.11
N LEU A 20 12.16 -20.07 1.52
CA LEU A 20 10.96 -20.39 2.28
C LEU A 20 10.95 -21.89 2.60
N GLY A 21 10.63 -22.23 3.85
CA GLY A 21 10.55 -23.61 4.30
C GLY A 21 9.23 -24.29 3.96
N SER A 22 9.25 -25.62 3.90
CA SER A 22 8.04 -26.44 3.77
C SER A 22 7.10 -26.19 4.94
N GLY A 23 5.83 -25.86 4.66
CA GLY A 23 4.86 -25.44 5.69
C GLY A 23 4.71 -23.92 5.80
N THR A 24 5.47 -23.14 5.03
CA THR A 24 5.12 -21.75 4.73
C THR A 24 3.77 -21.71 4.04
N ALA A 25 2.87 -20.86 4.53
CA ALA A 25 1.52 -20.58 4.03
C ALA A 25 0.37 -21.47 4.58
N GLY A 26 -0.63 -20.79 5.13
CA GLY A 26 -2.03 -21.20 4.94
C GLY A 26 -2.46 -20.92 3.48
N PRO A 27 -3.62 -21.39 3.01
CA PRO A 27 -3.99 -21.46 1.59
C PRO A 27 -4.08 -20.12 0.80
N LYS A 28 -3.64 -18.98 1.35
CA LYS A 28 -3.93 -17.63 0.81
C LYS A 28 -2.78 -16.60 0.88
N ILE A 29 -1.53 -17.00 1.16
CA ILE A 29 -0.39 -16.06 1.11
C ILE A 29 0.71 -16.52 0.17
N THR A 30 1.37 -15.57 -0.50
CA THR A 30 2.59 -15.82 -1.30
C THR A 30 3.74 -14.90 -0.84
N PRO A 31 4.42 -15.25 0.27
CA PRO A 31 5.50 -14.43 0.80
C PRO A 31 6.64 -14.29 -0.22
N LYS A 32 7.20 -13.09 -0.34
CA LYS A 32 8.43 -12.83 -1.10
C LYS A 32 9.58 -12.62 -0.13
N ILE A 33 10.76 -13.09 -0.50
CA ILE A 33 11.96 -12.93 0.31
C ILE A 33 13.03 -12.16 -0.47
N TYR A 34 13.68 -11.24 0.23
CA TYR A 34 14.74 -10.39 -0.33
C TYR A 34 15.94 -10.35 0.60
N GLY A 35 17.11 -10.07 0.01
CA GLY A 35 18.37 -9.96 0.71
C GLY A 35 19.33 -11.10 0.39
N PRO A 36 20.44 -11.22 1.14
CA PRO A 36 20.78 -10.38 2.30
C PRO A 36 21.11 -8.93 1.91
N THR A 37 20.69 -7.97 2.73
CA THR A 37 20.92 -6.53 2.51
C THR A 37 21.75 -5.97 3.65
N LEU A 38 22.76 -5.16 3.33
CA LEU A 38 23.65 -4.55 4.32
C LEU A 38 22.88 -3.56 5.21
N TRP A 39 23.00 -3.74 6.53
CA TRP A 39 22.51 -2.78 7.54
C TRP A 39 23.65 -1.92 8.05
N ASP A 40 24.71 -2.53 8.57
CA ASP A 40 25.89 -1.84 9.11
C ASP A 40 27.15 -2.61 8.76
N ALA A 41 28.01 -2.01 7.94
CA ALA A 41 29.27 -2.61 7.52
C ALA A 41 30.28 -2.74 8.66
N SER A 42 30.28 -1.79 9.61
CA SER A 42 31.24 -1.74 10.71
C SER A 42 31.02 -2.90 11.70
N LYS A 43 29.76 -3.24 11.91
CA LYS A 43 29.33 -4.37 12.77
C LYS A 43 29.02 -5.64 11.97
N LYS A 44 29.19 -5.60 10.64
CA LYS A 44 28.82 -6.68 9.72
C LYS A 44 27.36 -7.12 9.87
N VAL A 45 26.45 -6.21 10.14
CA VAL A 45 25.03 -6.53 10.29
C VAL A 45 24.35 -6.46 8.93
N TYR A 46 23.58 -7.49 8.63
CA TYR A 46 22.76 -7.61 7.43
C TYR A 46 21.34 -7.98 7.82
N TYR A 47 20.39 -7.84 6.89
CA TYR A 47 19.04 -8.30 7.10
C TYR A 47 18.45 -8.99 5.87
N VAL A 48 17.45 -9.82 6.13
CA VAL A 48 16.57 -10.42 5.14
C VAL A 48 15.18 -9.84 5.31
N THR A 49 14.48 -9.59 4.21
CA THR A 49 13.11 -9.05 4.23
C THR A 49 12.14 -10.15 3.83
N VAL A 50 11.17 -10.40 4.70
CA VAL A 50 9.95 -11.16 4.38
C VAL A 50 8.87 -10.15 3.99
N ASP A 51 8.55 -10.11 2.71
CA ASP A 51 7.56 -9.21 2.15
C ASP A 51 6.22 -9.93 1.97
N LEU A 52 5.21 -9.38 2.63
CA LEU A 52 3.81 -9.81 2.58
C LEU A 52 2.93 -8.69 1.99
N THR A 53 3.53 -7.72 1.29
CA THR A 53 2.79 -6.60 0.69
C THR A 53 1.81 -7.12 -0.35
N GLY A 54 0.54 -6.71 -0.22
CA GLY A 54 -0.56 -7.20 -1.06
C GLY A 54 -1.15 -8.53 -0.60
N GLU A 55 -0.62 -9.15 0.46
CA GLU A 55 -1.20 -10.33 1.08
C GLU A 55 -2.13 -9.94 2.22
N TRP A 56 -3.27 -10.62 2.35
CA TRP A 56 -4.19 -10.41 3.46
C TRP A 56 -3.66 -11.15 4.71
N ILE A 57 -3.29 -10.38 5.73
CA ILE A 57 -2.80 -10.90 7.02
C ILE A 57 -3.95 -10.87 8.02
N PHE A 58 -4.54 -12.03 8.31
CA PHE A 58 -5.61 -12.15 9.31
C PHE A 58 -5.04 -12.60 10.67
N PRO A 59 -5.53 -12.09 11.81
CA PRO A 59 -5.15 -12.61 13.13
C PRO A 59 -5.83 -13.97 13.39
N GLY A 60 -5.07 -14.96 13.92
CA GLY A 60 -5.65 -16.22 14.41
C GLY A 60 -4.65 -17.37 14.60
N TYR A 61 -5.09 -18.50 15.18
CA TYR A 61 -4.25 -19.65 15.56
C TYR A 61 -4.86 -20.98 15.03
N MET A 62 -4.05 -21.78 14.30
CA MET A 62 -4.30 -23.16 13.74
C MET A 62 -5.08 -23.31 12.42
N TRP A 63 -4.90 -24.49 11.78
CA TRP A 63 -5.30 -24.94 10.43
C TRP A 63 -6.76 -24.76 9.97
N SER A 64 -7.61 -24.10 10.76
CA SER A 64 -8.96 -23.69 10.32
C SER A 64 -9.20 -22.18 10.44
N PHE A 65 -8.39 -21.45 11.21
CA PHE A 65 -8.52 -20.00 11.45
C PHE A 65 -7.17 -19.33 11.81
N GLY A 66 -6.05 -19.85 11.31
CA GLY A 66 -4.70 -19.44 11.66
C GLY A 66 -4.21 -18.29 10.79
N GLY A 67 -3.64 -17.27 11.42
CA GLY A 67 -2.94 -16.21 10.71
C GLY A 67 -1.76 -16.76 9.90
N PRO A 68 -1.20 -15.96 9.00
CA PRO A 68 -0.17 -16.43 8.08
C PRO A 68 1.10 -16.87 8.83
N GLU A 69 1.49 -18.13 8.61
CA GLU A 69 2.79 -18.66 9.06
C GLU A 69 3.79 -18.60 7.90
N VAL A 70 4.95 -18.02 8.18
CA VAL A 70 6.08 -17.98 7.24
C VAL A 70 7.25 -18.69 7.87
N ILE A 71 7.73 -19.75 7.22
CA ILE A 71 8.93 -20.47 7.62
C ILE A 71 10.08 -19.94 6.78
N LEU A 72 11.07 -19.36 7.44
CA LEU A 72 12.25 -18.78 6.81
C LEU A 72 13.47 -19.64 7.10
N ASN A 73 14.11 -20.14 6.04
CA ASN A 73 15.38 -20.85 6.13
C ASN A 73 16.52 -19.90 5.73
N ILE A 74 17.53 -19.78 6.58
CA ILE A 74 18.78 -19.06 6.29
C ILE A 74 19.92 -20.07 6.39
N ASN A 75 20.72 -20.18 5.33
CA ASN A 75 21.83 -21.14 5.24
C ASN A 75 23.12 -20.45 4.81
N SER A 76 24.26 -20.91 5.31
CA SER A 76 25.60 -20.49 4.90
C SER A 76 26.29 -21.63 4.15
N LYS A 77 26.80 -21.36 2.93
CA LYS A 77 27.52 -22.37 2.13
C LYS A 77 28.79 -22.84 2.83
N SER A 78 29.47 -21.91 3.51
CA SER A 78 30.71 -22.17 4.23
C SER A 78 30.52 -22.81 5.61
N ASN A 79 29.27 -22.93 6.09
CA ASN A 79 28.92 -23.36 7.46
C ASN A 79 29.56 -22.50 8.57
N ASN A 80 29.91 -21.24 8.27
CA ASN A 80 30.51 -20.33 9.25
C ASN A 80 29.47 -19.52 10.04
N TRP A 81 28.19 -19.65 9.72
CA TRP A 81 27.11 -18.91 10.37
C TRP A 81 26.89 -19.32 11.82
N VAL A 82 26.76 -18.32 12.70
CA VAL A 82 26.53 -18.49 14.13
C VAL A 82 25.20 -17.84 14.52
N SER A 83 24.08 -18.54 14.33
CA SER A 83 22.74 -17.95 14.53
C SER A 83 22.48 -17.44 15.94
N SER A 84 23.18 -17.95 16.95
CA SER A 84 23.07 -17.47 18.32
C SER A 84 23.58 -16.05 18.52
N ASN A 85 24.34 -15.48 17.58
CA ASN A 85 24.78 -14.09 17.62
C ASN A 85 23.89 -13.14 16.77
N ASP A 86 22.86 -13.69 16.11
CA ASP A 86 21.96 -12.88 15.29
C ASP A 86 21.17 -11.94 16.18
N TRP A 87 21.09 -10.67 15.78
CA TRP A 87 20.32 -9.67 16.52
C TRP A 87 18.86 -10.09 16.66
N SER A 88 18.25 -10.56 15.56
CA SER A 88 16.85 -10.99 15.57
C SER A 88 16.61 -12.28 16.32
N TYR A 89 17.65 -13.03 16.70
CA TYR A 89 17.54 -14.22 17.56
C TYR A 89 17.66 -13.88 19.06
N GLN A 90 18.11 -12.68 19.40
CA GLN A 90 18.22 -12.25 20.81
C GLN A 90 16.85 -11.93 21.41
N ASP A 91 16.77 -12.04 22.74
CA ASP A 91 15.63 -11.62 23.57
C ASP A 91 14.29 -12.32 23.25
N TRP A 92 14.35 -13.53 22.71
CA TRP A 92 13.13 -14.30 22.45
C TRP A 92 12.43 -14.71 23.75
N ASP A 93 11.27 -14.13 24.00
CA ASP A 93 10.50 -14.34 25.21
C ASP A 93 9.55 -15.53 25.06
N SER A 94 9.91 -16.65 25.70
CA SER A 94 9.08 -17.86 25.76
C SER A 94 7.93 -17.79 26.76
N SER A 95 7.83 -16.73 27.56
CA SER A 95 6.73 -16.51 28.52
C SER A 95 5.57 -15.73 27.91
N TYR A 96 5.83 -14.96 26.84
CA TYR A 96 4.83 -14.14 26.16
C TYR A 96 3.76 -14.95 25.41
N VAL A 97 4.10 -16.14 24.90
CA VAL A 97 3.18 -17.05 24.21
C VAL A 97 3.29 -18.43 24.83
N SER A 98 2.16 -19.11 25.08
CA SER A 98 2.16 -20.50 25.57
C SER A 98 2.51 -21.51 24.47
N GLY A 99 3.36 -22.49 24.78
CA GLY A 99 3.77 -23.58 23.87
C GLY A 99 5.20 -23.42 23.37
N ASP A 100 5.54 -24.06 22.24
CA ASP A 100 6.91 -24.02 21.67
C ASP A 100 7.26 -22.68 20.97
N ARG A 101 6.35 -21.70 21.01
CA ARG A 101 6.50 -20.40 20.34
C ARG A 101 7.09 -19.38 21.30
N LYS A 102 7.92 -18.49 20.77
CA LYS A 102 8.50 -17.37 21.53
C LYS A 102 8.17 -16.06 20.84
N TYR A 103 7.92 -15.02 21.62
CA TYR A 103 7.85 -13.66 21.09
C TYR A 103 9.24 -13.20 20.69
N ALA A 104 9.38 -12.70 19.46
CA ALA A 104 10.65 -12.21 18.91
C ALA A 104 10.61 -10.67 18.81
N PRO A 105 11.00 -9.94 19.87
CA PRO A 105 10.93 -8.48 19.89
C PRO A 105 11.85 -7.82 18.85
N ASN A 106 12.93 -8.52 18.47
CA ASN A 106 13.97 -8.01 17.57
C ASN A 106 13.71 -8.37 16.08
N MET A 107 12.46 -8.65 15.73
CA MET A 107 12.00 -8.80 14.34
C MET A 107 11.04 -7.67 13.97
N PRO A 108 11.55 -6.53 13.46
CA PRO A 108 10.71 -5.38 13.22
C PRO A 108 9.81 -5.58 11.99
N MET A 109 8.59 -5.06 12.13
CA MET A 109 7.55 -5.07 11.11
C MET A 109 7.39 -3.67 10.53
N TYR A 110 7.20 -3.60 9.22
CA TYR A 110 7.04 -2.37 8.46
C TYR A 110 5.83 -2.44 7.53
N GLU A 111 5.22 -1.29 7.30
CA GLU A 111 4.25 -1.04 6.23
C GLU A 111 4.74 0.18 5.45
N ASP A 112 4.91 0.04 4.14
CA ASP A 112 5.46 1.11 3.28
C ASP A 112 6.75 1.78 3.82
N ASN A 113 7.66 0.96 4.36
CA ASN A 113 8.91 1.37 5.05
C ASN A 113 8.75 2.13 6.37
N ILE A 114 7.52 2.32 6.86
CA ILE A 114 7.26 2.83 8.20
C ILE A 114 7.36 1.66 9.18
N LYS A 115 8.24 1.78 10.19
CA LYS A 115 8.32 0.77 11.25
C LYS A 115 7.07 0.82 12.11
N LEU A 116 6.33 -0.28 12.14
CA LEU A 116 5.12 -0.47 12.94
C LEU A 116 5.47 -0.92 14.37
N GLN A 117 6.37 -1.92 14.49
CA GLN A 117 6.76 -2.52 15.76
C GLN A 117 8.12 -3.21 15.65
N GLY A 118 8.74 -3.51 16.80
CA GLY A 118 9.95 -4.31 16.94
C GLY A 118 11.22 -3.49 17.01
N ASN A 119 12.26 -4.08 17.59
CA ASN A 119 13.55 -3.45 17.78
C ASN A 119 14.47 -3.68 16.59
N GLU A 120 15.32 -2.71 16.30
CA GLU A 120 16.38 -2.78 15.30
C GLU A 120 17.75 -2.80 16.02
N PRO A 121 18.82 -3.34 15.40
CA PRO A 121 20.17 -3.25 15.93
C PRO A 121 20.55 -1.80 16.26
N SER A 122 20.94 -1.54 17.51
CA SER A 122 21.44 -0.23 17.94
C SER A 122 22.78 0.08 17.26
N ASP A 123 22.91 1.29 16.74
CA ASP A 123 23.89 1.74 15.75
C ASP A 123 23.95 0.84 14.50
N GLY A 124 22.81 0.71 13.80
CA GLY A 124 22.83 0.77 12.33
C GLY A 124 23.40 2.11 11.85
N PRO A 125 23.28 2.51 10.57
CA PRO A 125 23.40 3.93 10.26
C PRO A 125 22.55 4.69 11.28
N SER A 126 23.21 5.57 12.04
CA SER A 126 22.59 6.34 13.11
C SER A 126 21.28 6.93 12.60
N ASN A 127 20.16 6.47 13.18
CA ASN A 127 18.93 7.25 13.24
C ASN A 127 18.86 8.10 14.53
N THR A 128 19.99 8.34 15.22
CA THR A 128 20.14 9.70 15.77
C THR A 128 20.15 10.59 14.55
N PRO A 129 19.35 11.67 14.52
CA PRO A 129 19.60 12.67 13.53
C PRO A 129 21.10 13.02 13.66
N VAL A 130 21.88 12.68 12.63
CA VAL A 130 22.67 13.75 12.00
C VAL A 130 21.69 14.94 11.94
N PRO A 131 22.04 16.22 12.03
CA PRO A 131 21.24 17.14 11.26
C PRO A 131 21.26 16.55 9.83
N THR A 132 20.28 15.68 9.51
CA THR A 132 19.79 15.36 8.19
C THR A 132 19.70 16.75 7.68
N ALA A 133 20.66 17.17 6.86
CA ALA A 133 20.82 18.56 6.48
C ALA A 133 19.42 18.99 6.12
N THR A 134 18.75 19.78 6.99
CA THR A 134 17.28 19.74 7.19
C THR A 134 16.61 19.47 5.87
N PRO A 135 16.24 18.20 5.54
CA PRO A 135 16.36 17.61 4.20
C PRO A 135 16.36 18.74 3.20
N THR A 136 17.56 19.28 2.86
CA THR A 136 17.67 20.66 2.35
C THR A 136 16.64 20.73 1.29
N ASN A 137 15.57 21.48 1.57
CA ASN A 137 14.36 21.50 0.78
C ASN A 137 14.90 21.47 -0.63
N PRO A 138 14.69 20.40 -1.44
CA PRO A 138 15.21 20.41 -2.81
C PRO A 138 14.79 21.77 -3.33
N SER A 139 15.64 22.52 -4.02
CA SER A 139 15.38 23.95 -4.17
C SER A 139 14.06 24.31 -4.89
N GLY A 140 13.18 23.34 -5.19
CA GLY A 140 11.76 23.43 -4.79
C GLY A 140 11.13 22.10 -4.38
N GLY A 141 10.97 21.78 -3.07
CA GLY A 141 10.10 20.74 -2.49
C GLY A 141 10.33 19.28 -2.89
N TYR A 142 9.49 18.38 -2.36
CA TYR A 142 9.50 16.93 -2.63
C TYR A 142 8.61 16.53 -3.79
N LYS A 143 8.89 15.34 -4.31
CA LYS A 143 8.08 14.67 -5.31
C LYS A 143 7.17 13.63 -4.68
N ILE A 144 5.88 13.70 -4.98
CA ILE A 144 4.88 12.70 -4.60
C ILE A 144 4.32 12.11 -5.89
N SER A 145 4.40 10.79 -6.06
CA SER A 145 3.85 10.11 -7.23
C SER A 145 3.14 8.81 -6.87
N GLY A 146 2.42 8.25 -7.84
CA GLY A 146 1.75 6.96 -7.67
C GLY A 146 0.83 6.64 -8.84
N TYR A 147 0.10 5.54 -8.71
CA TYR A 147 -0.93 5.09 -9.64
C TYR A 147 -2.30 5.03 -8.98
N ILE A 148 -3.31 5.49 -9.69
CA ILE A 148 -4.71 5.43 -9.30
C ILE A 148 -5.47 4.57 -10.30
N SER A 149 -6.38 3.75 -9.82
CA SER A 149 -7.25 2.93 -10.67
C SER A 149 -8.68 2.95 -10.14
N PRO A 150 -9.70 2.89 -11.00
CA PRO A 150 -11.03 2.49 -10.58
C PRO A 150 -11.01 1.09 -9.96
N ASP A 151 -11.92 0.85 -9.01
CA ASP A 151 -12.13 -0.47 -8.41
C ASP A 151 -13.19 -1.31 -9.15
N PHE A 152 -13.02 -1.47 -10.46
CA PHE A 152 -13.83 -2.36 -11.29
C PHE A 152 -13.05 -2.81 -12.52
N ALA A 153 -13.53 -3.85 -13.20
CA ALA A 153 -12.92 -4.33 -14.43
C ALA A 153 -13.09 -3.29 -15.55
N VAL A 154 -11.98 -2.91 -16.19
CA VAL A 154 -11.96 -1.95 -17.30
C VAL A 154 -11.54 -2.67 -18.57
N THR A 155 -12.27 -2.43 -19.67
CA THR A 155 -11.89 -2.97 -20.98
C THR A 155 -10.67 -2.24 -21.54
N GLN A 156 -9.90 -2.91 -22.41
CA GLN A 156 -8.70 -2.30 -23.01
C GLN A 156 -9.02 -1.03 -23.82
N SER A 157 -10.21 -0.95 -24.41
CA SER A 157 -10.69 0.23 -25.15
C SER A 157 -11.06 1.40 -24.24
N ALA A 158 -11.43 1.15 -22.99
CA ALA A 158 -11.85 2.18 -22.04
C ALA A 158 -10.74 2.61 -21.07
N VAL A 159 -9.64 1.84 -20.96
CA VAL A 159 -8.61 2.03 -19.92
C VAL A 159 -8.04 3.45 -19.87
N SER A 160 -7.77 4.06 -21.03
CA SER A 160 -7.21 5.41 -21.12
C SER A 160 -8.18 6.50 -20.67
N LEU A 161 -9.50 6.27 -20.81
CA LEU A 161 -10.54 7.20 -20.38
C LEU A 161 -10.83 7.07 -18.89
N VAL A 162 -10.90 5.83 -18.40
CA VAL A 162 -11.29 5.58 -17.00
C VAL A 162 -10.15 5.92 -16.05
N LYS A 163 -8.89 5.58 -16.38
CA LYS A 163 -7.73 5.83 -15.49
C LYS A 163 -7.19 7.26 -15.52
N SER A 164 -7.52 8.05 -16.54
CA SER A 164 -7.04 9.43 -16.65
C SER A 164 -7.88 10.41 -15.85
N ASN A 165 -7.31 11.60 -15.61
CA ASN A 165 -8.00 12.77 -15.08
C ASN A 165 -8.51 12.67 -13.63
N PHE A 166 -8.00 11.74 -12.82
CA PHE A 166 -8.15 11.86 -11.37
C PHE A 166 -7.31 13.04 -10.89
N SER A 167 -7.94 14.02 -10.23
CA SER A 167 -7.26 15.11 -9.55
C SER A 167 -6.64 14.59 -8.26
N VAL A 168 -5.36 14.91 -8.06
CA VAL A 168 -4.64 14.64 -6.82
C VAL A 168 -4.18 15.98 -6.28
N ASP A 169 -4.70 16.36 -5.11
CA ASP A 169 -4.52 17.67 -4.51
C ASP A 169 -3.85 17.53 -3.14
N ILE A 170 -2.80 18.32 -2.90
CA ILE A 170 -2.11 18.35 -1.60
C ILE A 170 -1.46 19.72 -1.38
N MET A 171 -1.74 20.35 -0.24
CA MET A 171 -1.16 21.64 0.15
C MET A 171 -1.25 22.73 -0.93
N GLY A 172 -2.36 22.76 -1.69
CA GLY A 172 -2.60 23.74 -2.76
C GLY A 172 -1.90 23.43 -4.09
N LEU A 173 -1.17 22.32 -4.18
CA LEU A 173 -0.63 21.78 -5.42
C LEU A 173 -1.56 20.70 -5.97
N SER A 174 -1.62 20.58 -7.28
CA SER A 174 -2.46 19.57 -7.94
C SER A 174 -1.78 18.93 -9.15
N ALA A 175 -2.13 17.67 -9.39
CA ALA A 175 -1.82 16.96 -10.63
C ALA A 175 -3.03 16.16 -11.09
N LYS A 176 -3.03 15.75 -12.35
CA LYS A 176 -4.01 14.81 -12.90
C LYS A 176 -3.34 13.54 -13.35
N THR A 177 -4.04 12.42 -13.21
CA THR A 177 -3.53 11.16 -13.74
C THR A 177 -3.51 11.13 -15.26
N ASP A 178 -2.50 10.48 -15.82
CA ASP A 178 -2.40 10.16 -17.24
C ASP A 178 -3.28 8.95 -17.64
N SER A 179 -3.16 8.49 -18.89
CA SER A 179 -3.93 7.35 -19.40
C SER A 179 -3.59 6.00 -18.74
N ALA A 180 -2.45 5.88 -18.06
CA ALA A 180 -2.07 4.71 -17.27
C ALA A 180 -2.54 4.80 -15.81
N GLY A 181 -3.04 5.97 -15.39
CA GLY A 181 -3.40 6.26 -14.01
C GLY A 181 -2.25 6.83 -13.18
N TYR A 182 -1.11 7.14 -13.79
CA TYR A 182 0.04 7.69 -13.08
C TYR A 182 -0.15 9.19 -12.80
N PHE A 183 0.22 9.63 -11.60
CA PHE A 183 0.32 11.04 -11.25
C PHE A 183 1.69 11.35 -10.64
N GLU A 184 2.10 12.62 -10.76
CA GLU A 184 3.28 13.16 -10.11
C GLU A 184 3.04 14.62 -9.74
N ILE A 185 3.27 14.96 -8.47
CA ILE A 185 3.27 16.33 -7.95
C ILE A 185 4.69 16.64 -7.50
N ASN A 186 5.30 17.63 -8.14
CA ASN A 186 6.62 18.13 -7.77
C ASN A 186 6.47 19.32 -6.81
N ASN A 187 7.56 19.66 -6.14
CA ASN A 187 7.67 20.82 -5.27
C ASN A 187 6.73 20.84 -4.05
N VAL A 188 6.36 19.67 -3.53
CA VAL A 188 5.51 19.55 -2.33
C VAL A 188 6.33 19.91 -1.07
N PRO A 189 5.91 20.90 -0.26
CA PRO A 189 6.65 21.24 0.95
C PRO A 189 6.71 20.10 1.96
N SER A 190 7.76 20.08 2.80
CA SER A 190 7.83 19.18 3.94
C SER A 190 6.67 19.40 4.91
N ASN A 191 6.11 18.33 5.44
CA ASN A 191 5.11 18.39 6.51
C ASN A 191 5.21 17.14 7.40
N THR A 192 5.77 17.32 8.61
CA THR A 192 5.95 16.24 9.60
C THR A 192 4.69 15.97 10.44
N GLU A 193 3.77 16.91 10.50
CA GLU A 193 2.50 16.80 11.23
C GLU A 193 1.45 16.00 10.43
N GLY A 194 1.55 16.06 9.11
CA GLY A 194 0.63 15.43 8.17
C GLY A 194 -0.08 16.47 7.31
N ALA A 195 -0.23 16.16 6.02
CA ALA A 195 -1.03 16.93 5.08
C ALA A 195 -2.14 16.05 4.52
N VAL A 196 -3.31 16.64 4.29
CA VAL A 196 -4.42 15.96 3.63
C VAL A 196 -4.10 15.88 2.13
N LEU A 197 -3.87 14.65 1.66
CA LEU A 197 -3.93 14.29 0.24
C LEU A 197 -5.39 14.03 -0.12
N LYS A 198 -5.89 14.69 -1.17
CA LYS A 198 -7.22 14.44 -1.71
C LYS A 198 -7.11 13.88 -3.13
N ILE A 199 -7.86 12.81 -3.40
CA ILE A 199 -8.02 12.25 -4.75
C ILE A 199 -9.49 12.38 -5.14
N SER A 200 -9.78 12.96 -6.30
CA SER A 200 -11.16 13.19 -6.75
C SER A 200 -11.31 13.12 -8.27
N LYS A 201 -12.49 12.71 -8.72
CA LYS A 201 -12.93 12.73 -10.12
C LYS A 201 -14.46 12.76 -10.15
N PRO A 202 -15.10 13.53 -11.05
CA PRO A 202 -16.56 13.51 -11.16
C PRO A 202 -17.11 12.10 -11.35
N GLY A 203 -18.14 11.74 -10.57
CA GLY A 203 -18.71 10.39 -10.54
C GLY A 203 -17.99 9.39 -9.63
N PHE A 204 -16.92 9.79 -8.95
CA PHE A 204 -16.14 8.94 -8.03
C PHE A 204 -16.11 9.53 -6.63
N LEU A 205 -16.29 8.68 -5.61
CA LEU A 205 -16.22 9.06 -4.21
C LEU A 205 -14.81 9.55 -3.87
N ALA A 206 -14.70 10.81 -3.45
CA ALA A 206 -13.42 11.41 -3.11
C ALA A 206 -12.74 10.70 -1.92
N MET A 207 -11.43 10.48 -2.03
CA MET A 207 -10.61 9.89 -0.97
C MET A 207 -9.74 10.98 -0.34
N GLU A 208 -9.73 11.06 0.99
CA GLU A 208 -8.86 11.97 1.73
C GLU A 208 -7.99 11.18 2.72
N LYS A 209 -6.65 11.30 2.61
CA LYS A 209 -5.68 10.60 3.47
C LYS A 209 -4.69 11.59 4.06
N ASN A 210 -4.47 11.52 5.37
CA ASN A 210 -3.37 12.24 6.00
C ASN A 210 -2.04 11.53 5.73
N ILE A 211 -1.08 12.23 5.13
CA ILE A 211 0.26 11.71 4.83
C ILE A 211 1.35 12.65 5.39
N LYS A 212 2.40 12.07 5.97
CA LYS A 212 3.59 12.81 6.40
C LYS A 212 4.57 12.92 5.24
N ILE A 213 5.09 14.12 4.99
CA ILE A 213 5.96 14.42 3.86
C ILE A 213 7.34 14.78 4.40
N THR A 214 8.24 13.81 4.41
CA THR A 214 9.63 13.95 4.89
C THR A 214 10.68 13.62 3.84
N SER A 215 10.24 13.15 2.66
CA SER A 215 11.07 12.76 1.53
C SER A 215 10.21 12.71 0.26
N ASN A 216 10.83 12.40 -0.89
CA ASN A 216 10.07 11.95 -2.04
C ASN A 216 9.28 10.67 -1.67
N MET A 217 8.06 10.55 -2.20
CA MET A 217 7.14 9.45 -1.88
C MET A 217 6.57 8.84 -3.16
N ILE A 218 6.53 7.51 -3.19
CA ILE A 218 5.75 6.73 -4.16
C ILE A 218 4.59 6.13 -3.37
N LEU A 219 3.38 6.68 -3.53
CA LEU A 219 2.20 6.30 -2.75
C LEU A 219 1.58 4.98 -3.20
N SER A 220 1.83 4.56 -4.43
CA SER A 220 1.34 3.30 -4.99
C SER A 220 2.10 2.91 -6.26
N LYS A 221 1.93 1.66 -6.68
CA LYS A 221 2.55 1.09 -7.90
C LYS A 221 1.48 0.75 -8.91
N GLU A 222 1.84 0.63 -10.18
CA GLU A 222 0.89 0.23 -11.23
C GLU A 222 0.20 -1.10 -10.94
N THR A 223 0.94 -2.06 -10.36
CA THR A 223 0.44 -3.38 -9.98
C THR A 223 -0.37 -3.41 -8.68
N SER A 224 -0.32 -2.32 -7.89
CA SER A 224 -1.06 -2.14 -6.64
C SER A 224 -1.45 -0.68 -6.50
N PRO A 225 -2.38 -0.19 -7.34
CA PRO A 225 -2.76 1.22 -7.39
C PRO A 225 -3.61 1.61 -6.18
N ILE A 226 -3.76 2.91 -5.96
CA ILE A 226 -4.81 3.42 -5.07
C ILE A 226 -6.14 3.22 -5.80
N TYR A 227 -7.00 2.39 -5.24
CA TYR A 227 -8.33 2.15 -5.77
C TYR A 227 -9.29 3.26 -5.36
N ILE A 228 -9.98 3.84 -6.34
CA ILE A 228 -11.02 4.86 -6.12
C ILE A 228 -12.36 4.31 -6.62
N TRP A 229 -13.40 4.55 -5.83
CA TRP A 229 -14.72 3.95 -6.00
C TRP A 229 -15.62 4.87 -6.82
N ALA A 230 -16.16 4.36 -7.91
CA ALA A 230 -17.21 5.04 -8.66
C ALA A 230 -18.55 4.96 -7.91
N GLY A 231 -19.39 5.98 -8.08
CA GLY A 231 -20.77 5.95 -7.62
C GLY A 231 -21.25 7.12 -6.78
N ASP A 232 -20.41 8.12 -6.50
CA ASP A 232 -20.84 9.41 -5.93
C ASP A 232 -21.07 10.36 -7.11
N ILE A 233 -22.31 10.40 -7.60
CA ILE A 233 -22.65 11.09 -8.85
C ILE A 233 -23.01 12.54 -8.55
N SER A 234 -22.45 13.46 -9.36
CA SER A 234 -22.76 14.88 -9.27
C SER A 234 -24.25 15.17 -9.49
N LYS A 235 -24.88 15.83 -8.53
CA LYS A 235 -26.24 16.38 -8.65
C LYS A 235 -26.10 17.88 -8.84
N ASN A 236 -26.48 18.38 -10.02
CA ASN A 236 -26.26 19.78 -10.41
C ASN A 236 -24.78 20.23 -10.29
N GLY A 237 -23.86 19.33 -10.64
CA GLY A 237 -22.41 19.60 -10.58
C GLY A 237 -21.79 19.48 -9.19
N VAL A 238 -22.52 18.97 -8.19
CA VAL A 238 -22.04 18.80 -6.82
C VAL A 238 -22.22 17.35 -6.37
N GLN A 239 -21.12 16.72 -5.96
CA GLN A 239 -21.11 15.42 -5.29
C GLN A 239 -21.43 15.58 -3.80
N ASP A 240 -22.08 14.58 -3.19
CA ASP A 240 -22.48 14.66 -1.77
C ASP A 240 -21.53 13.91 -0.83
N GLY A 241 -20.51 13.24 -1.38
CA GLY A 241 -19.49 12.55 -0.59
C GLY A 241 -19.96 11.20 -0.04
N ALA A 242 -21.03 10.64 -0.59
CA ALA A 242 -21.55 9.33 -0.25
C ALA A 242 -21.97 8.57 -1.51
N ILE A 243 -21.84 7.24 -1.47
CA ILE A 243 -22.39 6.34 -2.48
C ILE A 243 -23.65 5.73 -1.89
N ASN A 244 -24.83 6.15 -2.33
CA ASN A 244 -26.10 5.70 -1.77
C ASN A 244 -27.25 5.70 -2.81
N MET A 245 -28.49 5.57 -2.34
CA MET A 245 -29.66 5.49 -3.22
C MET A 245 -29.88 6.77 -4.06
N SER A 246 -29.40 7.92 -3.58
CA SER A 246 -29.47 9.16 -4.33
C SER A 246 -28.66 9.11 -5.63
N ASP A 247 -27.55 8.36 -5.66
CA ASP A 247 -26.73 8.19 -6.86
C ASP A 247 -27.36 7.20 -7.83
N ILE A 248 -27.99 6.15 -7.30
CA ILE A 248 -28.81 5.22 -8.11
C ILE A 248 -29.96 5.98 -8.80
N ILE A 249 -30.64 6.87 -8.08
CA ILE A 249 -31.71 7.71 -8.64
C ILE A 249 -31.16 8.68 -9.70
N GLU A 250 -29.97 9.23 -9.48
CA GLU A 250 -29.32 10.13 -10.45
C GLU A 250 -28.95 9.37 -11.74
N LEU A 251 -28.32 8.20 -11.62
CA LEU A 251 -28.00 7.32 -12.75
C LEU A 251 -29.26 6.89 -13.51
N ALA A 252 -30.36 6.63 -12.81
CA ALA A 252 -31.62 6.21 -13.41
C ALA A 252 -32.14 7.19 -14.49
N LYS A 253 -31.78 8.47 -14.41
CA LYS A 253 -32.13 9.48 -15.42
C LYS A 253 -31.54 9.18 -16.79
N GLY A 254 -30.34 8.58 -16.83
CA GLY A 254 -29.67 8.15 -18.05
C GLY A 254 -29.79 6.66 -18.34
N PHE A 255 -30.49 5.88 -17.52
CA PHE A 255 -30.53 4.42 -17.65
C PHE A 255 -31.06 3.97 -19.01
N ASN A 256 -30.44 2.92 -19.58
CA ASN A 256 -30.70 2.40 -20.91
C ASN A 256 -30.54 3.46 -22.00
N SER A 257 -29.44 4.22 -21.92
CA SER A 257 -29.02 5.18 -22.96
C SER A 257 -27.67 4.79 -23.52
N ILE A 258 -27.39 5.20 -24.74
CA ILE A 258 -26.09 5.05 -25.39
C ILE A 258 -25.51 6.42 -25.74
N LYS A 259 -24.20 6.48 -25.96
CA LYS A 259 -23.52 7.71 -26.37
C LYS A 259 -24.15 8.30 -27.62
N GLY A 260 -24.65 9.53 -27.50
CA GLY A 260 -25.40 10.26 -28.53
C GLY A 260 -26.86 10.50 -28.17
N ASP A 261 -27.42 9.73 -27.25
CA ASP A 261 -28.76 9.98 -26.72
C ASP A 261 -28.79 11.26 -25.87
N LEU A 262 -29.91 11.99 -25.91
CA LEU A 262 -30.10 13.21 -25.12
C LEU A 262 -29.96 13.00 -23.60
N LYS A 263 -30.33 11.80 -23.12
CA LYS A 263 -30.26 11.44 -21.70
C LYS A 263 -28.93 10.77 -21.30
N TYR A 264 -28.02 10.55 -22.25
CA TYR A 264 -26.73 9.95 -21.95
C TYR A 264 -25.81 10.96 -21.26
N SER A 265 -25.14 10.51 -20.20
CA SER A 265 -24.06 11.25 -19.55
C SER A 265 -22.88 10.32 -19.35
N SER A 266 -21.68 10.79 -19.67
CA SER A 266 -20.44 10.04 -19.40
C SER A 266 -20.14 9.90 -17.91
N GLU A 267 -20.81 10.67 -17.05
CA GLU A 267 -20.75 10.53 -15.58
C GLU A 267 -21.57 9.35 -15.06
N TYR A 268 -22.51 8.83 -15.86
CA TYR A 268 -23.32 7.66 -15.51
C TYR A 268 -22.75 6.35 -16.10
N ASP A 269 -21.90 6.47 -17.12
CA ASP A 269 -21.20 5.39 -17.83
C ASP A 269 -19.79 5.22 -17.23
N PHE A 270 -19.69 4.55 -16.08
CA PHE A 270 -18.44 4.49 -15.31
C PHE A 270 -17.37 3.66 -16.00
N ASN A 271 -17.78 2.58 -16.66
CA ASN A 271 -16.88 1.70 -17.38
C ASN A 271 -16.51 2.22 -18.78
N GLN A 272 -17.11 3.34 -19.21
CA GLN A 272 -16.90 4.01 -20.49
C GLN A 272 -17.11 3.05 -21.67
N ASP A 273 -18.10 2.16 -21.56
CA ASP A 273 -18.50 1.25 -22.64
C ASP A 273 -19.49 1.87 -23.64
N ASN A 274 -19.80 3.17 -23.45
CA ASN A 274 -20.75 3.98 -24.20
C ASN A 274 -22.23 3.63 -23.95
N SER A 275 -22.55 2.86 -22.92
CA SER A 275 -23.92 2.45 -22.60
C SER A 275 -24.20 2.51 -21.09
N VAL A 276 -25.12 3.37 -20.67
CA VAL A 276 -25.56 3.42 -19.25
C VAL A 276 -26.55 2.30 -18.99
N ASN A 277 -26.13 1.26 -18.25
CA ASN A 277 -26.93 0.06 -18.04
C ASN A 277 -26.72 -0.58 -16.66
N MET A 278 -27.10 -1.86 -16.49
CA MET A 278 -26.98 -2.57 -15.22
C MET A 278 -25.52 -2.76 -14.78
N ASN A 279 -24.56 -2.75 -15.70
CA ASN A 279 -23.14 -2.78 -15.37
C ASN A 279 -22.73 -1.59 -14.51
N ASP A 280 -23.19 -0.38 -14.85
CA ASP A 280 -22.92 0.83 -14.08
C ASP A 280 -23.60 0.79 -12.71
N VAL A 281 -24.82 0.26 -12.64
CA VAL A 281 -25.53 0.05 -11.36
C VAL A 281 -24.76 -0.92 -10.47
N ILE A 282 -24.20 -2.00 -11.02
CA ILE A 282 -23.39 -2.98 -10.28
C ILE A 282 -22.08 -2.34 -9.78
N ILE A 283 -21.49 -1.43 -10.55
CA ILE A 283 -20.30 -0.67 -10.12
C ILE A 283 -20.61 0.16 -8.87
N ILE A 284 -21.73 0.89 -8.85
CA ILE A 284 -22.18 1.63 -7.65
C ILE A 284 -22.43 0.66 -6.49
N ALA A 285 -23.14 -0.44 -6.75
CA ALA A 285 -23.55 -1.39 -5.72
C ALA A 285 -22.36 -2.01 -4.96
N LYS A 286 -21.19 -2.13 -5.61
CA LYS A 286 -19.96 -2.67 -4.99
C LYS A 286 -19.55 -1.91 -3.71
N HIS A 287 -19.79 -0.61 -3.68
CA HIS A 287 -19.43 0.28 -2.56
C HIS A 287 -20.64 1.02 -2.00
N PHE A 288 -21.82 0.40 -2.03
CA PHE A 288 -23.04 1.03 -1.54
C PHE A 288 -22.96 1.35 -0.03
N ASN A 289 -23.49 2.52 0.35
CA ASN A 289 -23.36 3.17 1.66
C ASN A 289 -21.93 3.62 2.04
N ALA A 290 -20.99 3.69 1.09
CA ALA A 290 -19.65 4.21 1.36
C ALA A 290 -19.63 5.74 1.50
N VAL A 291 -18.73 6.22 2.36
CA VAL A 291 -18.31 7.62 2.49
C VAL A 291 -16.78 7.69 2.43
N SER A 292 -16.16 8.87 2.39
CA SER A 292 -14.68 8.96 2.28
C SER A 292 -13.94 8.19 3.38
N ALA A 293 -14.47 8.16 4.61
CA ALA A 293 -13.87 7.36 5.69
C ALA A 293 -13.92 5.85 5.43
N SER A 294 -14.85 5.38 4.59
CA SER A 294 -15.01 3.95 4.24
C SER A 294 -13.77 3.37 3.56
N TYR A 295 -12.96 4.19 2.85
CA TYR A 295 -11.67 3.75 2.28
C TYR A 295 -10.70 3.18 3.33
N PHE A 296 -10.86 3.54 4.60
CA PHE A 296 -9.99 3.11 5.71
C PHE A 296 -10.70 2.24 6.73
N LEU A 297 -12.01 1.99 6.55
CA LEU A 297 -12.83 1.15 7.42
C LEU A 297 -12.74 -0.30 6.94
N ILE A 298 -11.67 -0.97 7.31
CA ILE A 298 -11.61 -2.43 7.38
C ILE A 298 -10.98 -2.79 8.73
N MET A 299 -11.71 -2.58 9.83
CA MET A 299 -11.46 -3.21 11.13
C MET A 299 -12.75 -3.24 11.95
N THR A 300 -13.47 -4.35 11.87
CA THR A 300 -14.12 -5.02 13.02
C THR A 300 -14.30 -6.48 12.68
#